data_AF-A0A3M6UUE6-F1
#
_entry.id   AF-A0A3M6UUE6-F1
#
_cell.length_a   1.000
_cell.length_b   1.000
_cell.length_c   1.000
_cell.angle_alpha   90.00
_cell.angle_beta   90.00
_cell.angle_gamma   90.00
#
_symmetry.space_group_name_H-M   'P 1'
#
loop_
_entity.id
_entity.type
_entity.pdbx_description
1 polymer ?
#
loop_
_entity_poly.entity_id
_entity_poly.type
_entity_poly.pdbx_seq_one_letter_code
_entity_poly.pdbx_strand_id
1 'polypeptide(L)'
;MDDMIMHPLLRKTLLRFAVFYAYASFIAWIFTIIEQRSEFANNRMERMLKDLRADIEIKFNITDNEFNSFVRRAPVAMTTGDEKDWNFWNSLDFVFTAITTIENMHPLLGKALLRVVLFYGYGLLVAWIFTLIESQEETRQLKMKRIFQELRTEITLKYKVNMSDIDFESFVRKASTGVTAGEELDWTFLNSCAYVFAALTTIGYGHITPKTSLGQGVTIITCLLGIPIAMLAFKTLGELCATFFTFLVIKTETIALRRTELKHLKKKTFFVACLLLIVLITLASVSTIFLEHWTFMEGLYAWFTTFTTIGFGDYVLFRSYSIKLAQGDISTTSLLLKGLTFAVPYVVGLSLMSCILTCLVDSVDQIRHFRDRCWSCCPSLIFHVKRVFCHNVAQSDISEGRNHEENESCHV
;
A
#
# COMPACT_ATOMS: atom_id res chain seq x y z
N MET A 1 27.79 -32.81 15.68
CA MET A 1 27.18 -32.42 14.39
C MET A 1 26.65 -31.03 14.62
N ASP A 2 27.44 -30.07 14.15
CA ASP A 2 27.54 -28.73 14.71
C ASP A 2 26.29 -27.86 14.53
N ASP A 3 26.13 -27.00 15.53
CA ASP A 3 25.09 -26.01 15.69
C ASP A 3 24.89 -25.16 14.44
N MET A 4 23.72 -25.29 13.82
CA MET A 4 23.21 -24.28 12.89
C MET A 4 22.76 -23.08 13.74
N ILE A 5 23.71 -22.19 14.04
CA ILE A 5 23.49 -20.92 14.71
C ILE A 5 22.50 -20.11 13.87
N MET A 6 21.22 -20.17 14.25
CA MET A 6 20.17 -19.34 13.68
C MET A 6 20.56 -17.87 13.89
N HIS A 7 20.66 -17.12 12.79
CA HIS A 7 21.12 -15.73 12.78
C HIS A 7 20.36 -14.92 13.85
N PRO A 8 21.05 -14.15 14.71
CA PRO A 8 20.44 -13.52 15.89
C PRO A 8 19.32 -12.55 15.52
N LEU A 9 19.29 -12.03 14.28
CA LEU A 9 18.18 -11.25 13.75
C LEU A 9 16.96 -12.10 13.39
N LEU A 10 17.12 -13.30 12.84
CA LEU A 10 16.01 -14.19 12.50
C LEU A 10 15.33 -14.73 13.76
N ARG A 11 16.12 -15.10 14.77
CA ARG A 11 15.61 -15.49 16.10
C ARG A 11 14.83 -14.35 16.75
N LYS A 12 15.31 -13.11 16.65
CA LYS A 12 14.61 -11.92 17.18
C LYS A 12 13.35 -11.59 16.39
N THR A 13 13.34 -11.77 15.07
CA THR A 13 12.17 -11.50 14.22
C THR A 13 11.09 -12.55 14.42
N LEU A 14 11.43 -13.85 14.44
CA LEU A 14 10.48 -14.92 14.72
C LEU A 14 9.92 -14.83 16.15
N LEU A 15 10.76 -14.48 17.13
CA LEU A 15 10.29 -14.22 18.49
C LEU A 15 9.32 -13.03 18.53
N ARG A 16 9.57 -11.95 17.78
CA ARG A 16 8.67 -10.79 17.71
C ARG A 16 7.34 -11.11 17.04
N PHE A 17 7.33 -11.89 15.96
CA PHE A 17 6.09 -12.35 15.32
C PHE A 17 5.32 -13.32 16.22
N ALA A 18 6.00 -14.24 16.90
CA ALA A 18 5.38 -15.17 17.85
C ALA A 18 4.80 -14.42 19.06
N VAL A 19 5.52 -13.45 19.61
CA VAL A 19 5.03 -12.60 20.72
C VAL A 19 3.87 -11.73 20.27
N PHE A 20 3.90 -11.16 19.06
CA PHE A 20 2.79 -10.37 18.52
C PHE A 20 1.54 -11.22 18.30
N TYR A 21 1.68 -12.42 17.73
CA TYR A 21 0.55 -13.32 17.50
C TYR A 21 -0.01 -13.88 18.81
N ALA A 22 0.86 -14.23 19.78
CA ALA A 22 0.45 -14.64 21.11
C ALA A 22 -0.26 -13.51 21.87
N TYR A 23 0.23 -12.27 21.76
CA TYR A 23 -0.40 -11.10 22.37
C TYR A 23 -1.74 -10.75 21.72
N ALA A 24 -1.84 -10.77 20.40
CA ALA A 24 -3.09 -10.54 19.67
C ALA A 24 -4.13 -11.62 20.00
N SER A 25 -3.71 -12.89 20.07
CA SER A 25 -4.57 -14.01 20.46
C SER A 25 -4.98 -13.92 21.94
N PHE A 26 -4.08 -13.48 22.82
CA PHE A 26 -4.35 -13.26 24.24
C PHE A 26 -5.33 -12.10 24.47
N ILE A 27 -5.20 -11.00 23.71
CA ILE A 27 -6.17 -9.89 23.75
C ILE A 27 -7.52 -10.31 23.19
N ALA A 28 -7.56 -11.04 22.07
CA ALA A 28 -8.82 -11.56 21.52
C ALA A 28 -9.51 -12.53 22.50
N TRP A 29 -8.72 -13.36 23.19
CA TRP A 29 -9.18 -14.28 24.24
C TRP A 29 -9.64 -13.53 25.51
N ILE A 30 -8.92 -12.47 25.91
CA ILE A 30 -9.33 -11.59 27.01
C ILE A 30 -10.65 -10.89 26.67
N PHE A 31 -10.81 -10.37 25.45
CA PHE A 31 -12.06 -9.73 25.02
C PHE A 31 -13.22 -10.72 25.02
N THR A 32 -13.02 -11.95 24.53
CA THR A 32 -14.06 -12.99 24.61
C THR A 32 -14.37 -13.40 26.05
N ILE A 33 -13.38 -13.47 26.96
CA ILE A 33 -13.61 -13.71 28.40
C ILE A 33 -14.33 -12.53 29.06
N ILE A 34 -14.00 -11.29 28.69
CA ILE A 34 -14.64 -10.07 29.23
C ILE A 34 -16.10 -9.99 28.78
N GLU A 35 -16.39 -10.28 27.51
CA GLU A 35 -17.75 -10.30 26.97
C GLU A 35 -18.59 -11.42 27.61
N GLN A 36 -17.99 -12.61 27.80
CA GLN A 36 -18.64 -13.75 28.46
C GLN A 36 -18.81 -13.54 29.98
N ARG A 37 -18.13 -12.55 30.58
CA ARG A 37 -18.29 -12.18 31.99
C ARG A 37 -19.58 -11.41 32.28
N SER A 38 -20.26 -10.89 31.27
CA SER A 38 -21.54 -10.18 31.42
C SER A 38 -22.66 -11.08 31.99
N GLU A 39 -22.64 -12.37 31.66
CA GLU A 39 -23.59 -13.35 32.20
C GLU A 39 -23.33 -13.65 33.70
N PHE A 40 -22.05 -13.63 34.12
CA PHE A 40 -21.66 -13.73 35.53
C PHE A 40 -21.92 -12.43 36.32
N ALA A 41 -21.86 -11.27 35.67
CA ALA A 41 -22.15 -9.98 36.28
C ALA A 41 -23.63 -9.85 36.63
N ASN A 42 -24.55 -10.31 35.78
CA ASN A 42 -25.98 -10.35 36.07
C ASN A 42 -26.30 -11.25 37.27
N ASN A 43 -25.70 -12.45 37.34
CA ASN A 43 -25.88 -13.37 38.47
C ASN A 43 -25.26 -12.88 39.79
N ARG A 44 -24.28 -11.97 39.73
CA ARG A 44 -23.68 -11.34 40.92
C ARG A 44 -24.48 -10.11 41.35
N MET A 45 -24.97 -9.32 40.40
CA MET A 45 -25.84 -8.18 40.65
C MET A 45 -27.16 -8.61 41.27
N GLU A 46 -27.80 -9.68 40.78
CA GLU A 46 -29.01 -10.23 41.40
C GLU A 46 -28.78 -10.73 42.84
N ARG A 47 -27.62 -11.31 43.13
CA ARG A 47 -27.26 -11.73 44.51
C ARG A 47 -27.02 -10.55 45.42
N MET A 48 -26.26 -9.55 44.98
CA MET A 48 -26.04 -8.33 45.76
C MET A 48 -27.34 -7.56 45.99
N LEU A 49 -28.27 -7.54 45.03
CA LEU A 49 -29.59 -6.95 45.21
C LEU A 49 -30.45 -7.74 46.21
N LYS A 50 -30.33 -9.08 46.25
CA LYS A 50 -30.98 -9.91 47.27
C LYS A 50 -30.40 -9.68 48.67
N ASP A 51 -29.07 -9.60 48.81
CA ASP A 51 -28.42 -9.37 50.09
C ASP A 51 -28.68 -7.94 50.61
N LEU A 52 -28.58 -6.94 49.72
CA LEU A 52 -28.93 -5.55 50.03
C LEU A 52 -30.40 -5.42 50.45
N ARG A 53 -31.30 -6.17 49.81
CA ARG A 53 -32.70 -6.23 50.21
C ARG A 53 -32.84 -6.81 51.62
N ALA A 54 -32.21 -7.95 51.91
CA ALA A 54 -32.30 -8.58 53.23
C ALA A 54 -31.81 -7.65 54.35
N ASP A 55 -30.71 -6.92 54.12
CA ASP A 55 -30.18 -5.95 55.09
C ASP A 55 -31.09 -4.74 55.30
N ILE A 56 -31.71 -4.24 54.24
CA ILE A 56 -32.63 -3.09 54.31
C ILE A 56 -33.98 -3.49 54.92
N GLU A 57 -34.47 -4.69 54.62
CA GLU A 57 -35.72 -5.23 55.16
C GLU A 57 -35.63 -5.44 56.67
N ILE A 58 -34.49 -5.94 57.17
CA ILE A 58 -34.22 -6.11 58.62
C ILE A 58 -34.15 -4.77 59.36
N LYS A 59 -33.58 -3.72 58.74
CA LYS A 59 -33.38 -2.43 59.42
C LYS A 59 -34.55 -1.45 59.29
N PHE A 60 -35.31 -1.51 58.19
CA PHE A 60 -36.24 -0.45 57.81
C PHE A 60 -37.64 -0.92 57.38
N ASN A 61 -37.93 -2.23 57.36
CA ASN A 61 -39.26 -2.80 57.07
C ASN A 61 -39.91 -2.24 55.77
N ILE A 62 -39.17 -2.24 54.66
CA ILE A 62 -39.58 -1.68 53.36
C ILE A 62 -40.32 -2.74 52.52
N THR A 63 -41.31 -2.32 51.73
CA THR A 63 -42.06 -3.21 50.83
C THR A 63 -41.39 -3.40 49.45
N ASP A 64 -41.68 -4.52 48.76
CA ASP A 64 -41.03 -4.92 47.50
C ASP A 64 -41.10 -3.86 46.39
N ASN A 65 -42.20 -3.13 46.31
CA ASN A 65 -42.40 -2.08 45.32
C ASN A 65 -41.51 -0.85 45.59
N GLU A 66 -41.26 -0.54 46.85
CA GLU A 66 -40.42 0.59 47.27
C GLU A 66 -38.94 0.28 47.04
N PHE A 67 -38.50 -0.93 47.37
CA PHE A 67 -37.12 -1.38 47.08
C PHE A 67 -36.82 -1.37 45.58
N ASN A 68 -37.72 -1.92 44.76
CA ASN A 68 -37.54 -1.94 43.30
C ASN A 68 -37.57 -0.54 42.68
N SER A 69 -38.30 0.41 43.28
CA SER A 69 -38.31 1.82 42.88
C SER A 69 -37.00 2.54 43.25
N PHE A 70 -36.42 2.22 44.40
CA PHE A 70 -35.12 2.73 44.82
C PHE A 70 -33.99 2.21 43.92
N VAL A 71 -33.95 0.90 43.67
CA VAL A 71 -32.93 0.26 42.83
C VAL A 71 -32.99 0.74 41.37
N ARG A 72 -34.16 1.10 40.84
CA ARG A 72 -34.25 1.71 39.50
C ARG A 72 -33.75 3.15 39.43
N ARG A 73 -33.87 3.90 40.53
CA ARG A 73 -33.48 5.33 40.57
C ARG A 73 -32.02 5.52 40.96
N ALA A 74 -31.44 4.58 41.71
CA ALA A 74 -30.07 4.67 42.21
C ALA A 74 -28.99 4.72 41.10
N PRO A 75 -29.06 3.94 39.99
CA PRO A 75 -28.11 4.04 38.90
C PRO A 75 -28.13 5.42 38.25
N VAL A 76 -29.33 5.95 37.97
CA VAL A 76 -29.54 7.27 37.36
C VAL A 76 -28.99 8.41 38.23
N ALA A 77 -29.03 8.26 39.56
CA ALA A 77 -28.46 9.23 40.49
C ALA A 77 -26.94 9.10 40.69
N MET A 78 -26.36 7.93 40.38
CA MET A 78 -24.93 7.65 40.55
C MET A 78 -24.12 7.85 39.25
N THR A 79 -24.75 7.77 38.07
CA THR A 79 -24.07 7.96 36.77
C THR A 79 -24.10 9.39 36.24
N THR A 80 -24.79 10.33 36.91
CA THR A 80 -24.91 11.74 36.50
C THR A 80 -23.60 12.54 36.46
N GLY A 81 -22.44 11.94 36.75
CA GLY A 81 -21.16 12.64 36.82
C GLY A 81 -20.12 12.29 35.75
N ASP A 82 -20.22 11.18 35.01
CA ASP A 82 -19.04 10.68 34.28
C ASP A 82 -19.30 9.84 33.01
N GLU A 83 -20.45 10.01 32.35
CA GLU A 83 -20.65 9.53 30.98
C GLU A 83 -20.26 10.62 29.98
N LYS A 84 -19.06 10.53 29.39
CA LYS A 84 -18.76 11.28 28.16
C LYS A 84 -19.65 10.72 27.04
N ASP A 85 -20.75 11.41 26.73
CA ASP A 85 -21.56 11.12 25.55
C ASP A 85 -20.68 11.14 24.29
N TRP A 86 -20.63 10.04 23.55
CA TRP A 86 -19.88 9.97 22.30
C TRP A 86 -20.53 10.86 21.23
N ASN A 87 -20.08 12.11 21.16
CA ASN A 87 -20.39 13.05 20.10
C ASN A 87 -19.16 13.30 19.21
N PHE A 88 -19.36 13.97 18.07
CA PHE A 88 -18.27 14.26 17.12
C PHE A 88 -17.06 14.90 17.79
N TRP A 89 -17.28 15.85 18.71
CA TRP A 89 -16.23 16.58 19.41
C TRP A 89 -15.46 15.72 20.40
N ASN A 90 -16.15 14.85 21.14
CA ASN A 90 -15.54 13.89 22.07
C ASN A 90 -14.79 12.77 21.32
N SER A 91 -15.27 12.41 20.14
CA SER A 91 -14.58 11.47 19.23
C SER A 91 -13.33 12.12 18.63
N LEU A 92 -13.41 13.40 18.27
CA LEU A 92 -12.28 14.19 17.79
C LEU A 92 -11.21 14.35 18.88
N ASP A 93 -11.61 14.66 20.11
CA ASP A 93 -10.73 14.76 21.29
C ASP A 93 -10.03 13.42 21.60
N PHE A 94 -10.76 12.30 21.50
CA PHE A 94 -10.18 10.96 21.60
C PHE A 94 -9.18 10.67 20.48
N VAL A 95 -9.48 11.04 19.24
CA VAL A 95 -8.56 10.89 18.09
C VAL A 95 -7.31 11.76 18.30
N PHE A 96 -7.47 13.01 18.72
CA PHE A 96 -6.35 13.89 19.06
C PHE A 96 -5.52 13.32 20.21
N THR A 97 -6.16 12.80 21.25
CA THR A 97 -5.47 12.16 22.39
C THR A 97 -4.75 10.88 21.95
N ALA A 98 -5.32 10.08 21.06
CA ALA A 98 -4.65 8.92 20.48
C ALA A 98 -3.43 9.32 19.62
N ILE A 99 -3.55 10.41 18.86
CA ILE A 99 -2.46 10.99 18.05
C ILE A 99 -1.35 11.57 18.94
N THR A 100 -1.66 12.23 20.05
CA THR A 100 -0.66 12.74 20.99
C THR A 100 -0.05 11.62 21.84
N THR A 101 -0.79 10.56 22.14
CA THR A 101 -0.24 9.36 22.81
C THR A 101 0.75 8.61 21.90
N ILE A 102 0.60 8.72 20.58
CA ILE A 102 1.61 8.26 19.61
C ILE A 102 2.95 9.00 19.78
N GLU A 103 2.98 10.21 20.33
CA GLU A 103 4.23 10.94 20.62
C GLU A 103 4.99 10.36 21.83
N ASN A 104 4.31 9.65 22.74
CA ASN A 104 4.91 8.94 23.87
C ASN A 104 5.40 7.52 23.49
N MET A 105 5.11 7.04 22.27
CA MET A 105 5.67 5.79 21.76
C MET A 105 7.13 5.97 21.32
N HIS A 106 7.88 4.86 21.28
CA HIS A 106 9.24 4.85 20.76
C HIS A 106 9.33 5.65 19.44
N PRO A 107 10.28 6.59 19.27
CA PRO A 107 10.26 7.59 18.20
C PRO A 107 10.29 7.01 16.77
N LEU A 108 10.65 5.74 16.61
CA LEU A 108 10.53 5.01 15.34
C LEU A 108 9.08 4.60 15.03
N LEU A 109 8.31 4.23 16.05
CA LEU A 109 6.93 3.77 15.91
C LEU A 109 6.00 4.92 15.49
N GLY A 110 6.13 6.10 16.12
CA GLY A 110 5.38 7.29 15.68
C GLY A 110 5.68 7.70 14.24
N LYS A 111 6.97 7.68 13.84
CA LYS A 111 7.39 7.97 12.45
C LYS A 111 6.88 6.91 11.46
N ALA A 112 6.86 5.64 11.85
CA ALA A 112 6.34 4.55 11.02
C ALA A 112 4.82 4.68 10.85
N LEU A 113 4.07 4.87 11.93
CA LEU A 113 2.62 5.07 11.90
C LEU A 113 2.24 6.26 11.03
N LEU A 114 2.93 7.40 11.18
CA LEU A 114 2.69 8.57 10.33
C LEU A 114 2.91 8.26 8.84
N ARG A 115 4.01 7.58 8.47
CA ARG A 115 4.28 7.19 7.08
C ARG A 115 3.23 6.23 6.53
N VAL A 116 2.74 5.32 7.36
CA VAL A 116 1.67 4.38 7.00
C VAL A 116 0.36 5.12 6.76
N VAL A 117 -0.04 6.03 7.67
CA VAL A 117 -1.24 6.85 7.51
C VAL A 117 -1.16 7.70 6.24
N LEU A 118 -0.02 8.36 5.99
CA LEU A 118 0.19 9.15 4.77
C LEU A 118 0.13 8.29 3.50
N PHE A 119 0.70 7.08 3.52
CA PHE A 119 0.67 6.15 2.40
C PHE A 119 -0.77 5.73 2.05
N TYR A 120 -1.57 5.33 3.04
CA TYR A 120 -2.97 4.98 2.82
C TYR A 120 -3.81 6.19 2.42
N GLY A 121 -3.60 7.35 3.03
CA GLY A 121 -4.30 8.59 2.67
C GLY A 121 -4.06 9.00 1.21
N TYR A 122 -2.80 8.93 0.76
CA TYR A 122 -2.45 9.13 -0.64
C TYR A 122 -3.10 8.10 -1.56
N GLY A 123 -3.07 6.81 -1.19
CA GLY A 123 -3.69 5.73 -1.95
C GLY A 123 -5.20 5.92 -2.13
N LEU A 124 -5.91 6.31 -1.07
CA LEU A 124 -7.35 6.59 -1.12
C LEU A 124 -7.67 7.82 -1.99
N LEU A 125 -6.87 8.87 -1.89
CA LEU A 125 -7.01 10.06 -2.73
C LEU A 125 -6.84 9.71 -4.21
N VAL A 126 -5.82 8.93 -4.55
CA VAL A 126 -5.58 8.47 -5.93
C VAL A 126 -6.71 7.55 -6.40
N ALA A 127 -7.19 6.63 -5.56
CA ALA A 127 -8.32 5.76 -5.88
C ALA A 127 -9.60 6.56 -6.17
N TRP A 128 -9.84 7.64 -5.42
CA TRP A 128 -10.95 8.55 -5.68
C TRP A 128 -10.80 9.28 -7.02
N ILE A 129 -9.59 9.76 -7.36
CA ILE A 129 -9.30 10.35 -8.67
C ILE A 129 -9.56 9.34 -9.80
N PHE A 130 -9.09 8.10 -9.67
CA PHE A 130 -9.37 7.05 -10.66
C PHE A 130 -10.85 6.76 -10.79
N THR A 131 -11.61 6.84 -9.70
CA THR A 131 -13.07 6.72 -9.77
C THR A 131 -13.64 7.86 -10.62
N LEU A 132 -13.20 9.10 -10.45
CA LEU A 132 -13.69 10.23 -11.25
C LEU A 132 -13.31 10.15 -12.73
N ILE A 133 -12.13 9.60 -13.04
CA ILE A 133 -11.61 9.52 -14.42
C ILE A 133 -12.17 8.29 -15.15
N GLU A 134 -12.19 7.14 -14.48
CA GLU A 134 -12.48 5.83 -15.08
C GLU A 134 -13.89 5.31 -14.75
N SER A 135 -14.68 5.98 -13.90
CA SER A 135 -16.06 5.56 -13.68
C SER A 135 -16.84 5.62 -14.99
N GLN A 136 -17.22 4.46 -15.50
CA GLN A 136 -18.16 4.37 -16.61
C GLN A 136 -19.58 4.52 -16.09
N GLU A 137 -20.38 5.30 -16.80
CA GLU A 137 -21.80 5.53 -16.49
C GLU A 137 -22.61 4.23 -16.59
N GLU A 138 -22.19 3.31 -17.47
CA GLU A 138 -22.80 1.99 -17.64
C GLU A 138 -21.98 0.90 -16.92
N THR A 139 -22.65 0.11 -16.07
CA THR A 139 -22.02 -1.06 -15.42
C THR A 139 -21.60 -2.09 -16.48
N ARG A 140 -20.46 -2.76 -16.29
CA ARG A 140 -19.93 -3.79 -17.23
C ARG A 140 -20.97 -4.84 -17.64
N GLN A 141 -21.86 -5.21 -16.72
CA GLN A 141 -22.97 -6.14 -16.96
C GLN A 141 -24.02 -5.61 -17.94
N LEU A 142 -24.36 -4.31 -17.84
CA LEU A 142 -25.29 -3.65 -18.74
C LEU A 142 -24.67 -3.51 -20.13
N LYS A 143 -23.41 -3.08 -20.21
CA LYS A 143 -22.66 -3.00 -21.47
C LYS A 143 -22.60 -4.35 -22.19
N MET A 144 -22.33 -5.43 -21.45
CA MET A 144 -22.35 -6.80 -21.99
C MET A 144 -23.74 -7.16 -22.54
N LYS A 145 -24.81 -6.90 -21.78
CA LYS A 145 -26.19 -7.16 -22.23
C LYS A 145 -26.53 -6.38 -23.50
N ARG A 146 -26.14 -5.10 -23.58
CA ARG A 146 -26.36 -4.26 -24.74
C ARG A 146 -25.66 -4.80 -25.99
N ILE A 147 -24.37 -5.12 -25.89
CA ILE A 147 -23.59 -5.69 -27.00
C ILE A 147 -24.20 -7.04 -27.44
N PHE A 148 -24.65 -7.87 -26.50
CA PHE A 148 -25.30 -9.14 -26.82
C PHE A 148 -26.62 -8.92 -27.56
N GLN A 149 -27.41 -7.93 -27.16
CA GLN A 149 -28.66 -7.56 -27.85
C GLN A 149 -28.38 -7.00 -29.25
N GLU A 150 -27.43 -6.08 -29.40
CA GLU A 150 -27.00 -5.53 -30.68
C GLU A 150 -26.57 -6.66 -31.64
N LEU A 151 -25.65 -7.52 -31.20
CA LEU A 151 -25.16 -8.65 -31.99
C LEU A 151 -26.28 -9.62 -32.39
N ARG A 152 -27.22 -9.88 -31.48
CA ARG A 152 -28.38 -10.74 -31.78
C ARG A 152 -29.26 -10.10 -32.85
N THR A 153 -29.60 -8.82 -32.69
CA THR A 153 -30.45 -8.12 -33.67
C THR A 153 -29.80 -8.10 -35.04
N GLU A 154 -28.49 -7.85 -35.12
CA GLU A 154 -27.75 -7.93 -36.38
C GLU A 154 -27.80 -9.33 -36.99
N ILE A 155 -27.58 -10.38 -36.19
CA ILE A 155 -27.60 -11.76 -36.68
C ILE A 155 -28.99 -12.15 -37.19
N THR A 156 -30.03 -11.83 -36.43
CA THR A 156 -31.41 -12.14 -36.81
C THR A 156 -31.85 -11.36 -38.05
N LEU A 157 -31.48 -10.09 -38.19
CA LEU A 157 -31.84 -9.28 -39.35
C LEU A 157 -31.05 -9.68 -40.61
N LYS A 158 -29.74 -9.88 -40.49
CA LYS A 158 -28.84 -10.12 -41.62
C LYS A 158 -28.90 -11.57 -42.12
N TYR A 159 -28.99 -12.53 -41.20
CA TYR A 159 -28.94 -13.96 -41.53
C TYR A 159 -30.30 -14.66 -41.38
N LYS A 160 -31.36 -13.95 -40.95
CA LYS A 160 -32.72 -14.50 -40.77
C LYS A 160 -32.76 -15.72 -39.84
N VAL A 161 -31.80 -15.81 -38.92
CA VAL A 161 -31.74 -16.88 -37.92
C VAL A 161 -32.49 -16.41 -36.68
N ASN A 162 -33.57 -17.11 -36.34
CA ASN A 162 -34.27 -16.92 -35.08
C ASN A 162 -33.72 -17.93 -34.06
N MET A 163 -33.00 -17.43 -33.05
CA MET A 163 -32.32 -18.25 -32.04
C MET A 163 -32.87 -17.91 -30.65
N SER A 164 -33.03 -18.94 -29.81
CA SER A 164 -33.43 -18.77 -28.40
C SER A 164 -32.33 -18.03 -27.62
N ASP A 165 -32.70 -17.41 -26.48
CA ASP A 165 -31.75 -16.66 -25.66
C ASP A 165 -30.60 -17.54 -25.16
N ILE A 166 -30.93 -18.78 -24.79
CA ILE A 166 -29.98 -19.76 -24.24
C ILE A 166 -29.01 -20.23 -25.33
N ASP A 167 -29.52 -20.50 -26.53
CA ASP A 167 -28.68 -20.95 -27.65
C ASP A 167 -27.76 -19.83 -28.13
N PHE A 168 -28.26 -18.59 -28.16
CA PHE A 168 -27.47 -17.42 -28.52
C PHE A 168 -26.35 -17.17 -27.51
N GLU A 169 -26.67 -17.20 -26.22
CA GLU A 169 -25.66 -17.02 -25.18
C GLU A 169 -24.58 -18.12 -25.21
N SER A 170 -24.99 -19.38 -25.42
CA SER A 170 -24.08 -20.51 -25.60
C SER A 170 -23.17 -20.33 -26.82
N PHE A 171 -23.73 -19.88 -27.95
CA PHE A 171 -22.99 -19.57 -29.17
C PHE A 171 -21.95 -18.46 -28.94
N VAL A 172 -22.38 -17.31 -28.40
CA VAL A 172 -21.48 -16.17 -28.15
C VAL A 172 -20.39 -16.54 -27.16
N ARG A 173 -20.71 -17.32 -26.12
CA ARG A 173 -19.72 -17.78 -25.14
C ARG A 173 -18.67 -18.70 -25.77
N LYS A 174 -19.09 -19.65 -26.63
CA LYS A 174 -18.17 -20.51 -27.37
C LYS A 174 -17.32 -19.72 -28.36
N ALA A 175 -17.92 -18.78 -29.09
CA ALA A 175 -17.22 -17.89 -30.01
C ALA A 175 -16.18 -17.04 -29.27
N SER A 176 -16.56 -16.41 -28.17
CA SER A 176 -15.66 -15.65 -27.30
C SER A 176 -14.53 -16.53 -26.78
N THR A 177 -14.81 -17.76 -26.34
CA THR A 177 -13.77 -18.70 -25.89
C THR A 177 -12.80 -19.04 -27.02
N GLY A 178 -13.29 -19.27 -28.24
CA GLY A 178 -12.45 -19.54 -29.40
C GLY A 178 -11.55 -18.36 -29.80
N VAL A 179 -12.09 -17.14 -29.76
CA VAL A 179 -11.31 -15.91 -29.99
C VAL A 179 -10.23 -15.74 -28.92
N THR A 180 -10.59 -15.84 -27.64
CA THR A 180 -9.64 -15.70 -26.54
C THR A 180 -8.56 -16.78 -26.58
N ALA A 181 -8.90 -18.02 -26.94
CA ALA A 181 -7.92 -19.10 -27.07
C ALA A 181 -6.87 -18.82 -28.16
N GLY A 182 -7.24 -18.12 -29.23
CA GLY A 182 -6.30 -17.69 -30.28
C GLY A 182 -5.38 -16.54 -29.88
N GLU A 183 -5.70 -15.82 -28.80
CA GLU A 183 -4.88 -14.73 -28.24
C GLU A 183 -3.95 -15.17 -27.10
N GLU A 184 -4.13 -16.40 -26.59
CA GLU A 184 -3.22 -17.00 -25.62
C GLU A 184 -1.88 -17.35 -26.29
N LEU A 185 -0.79 -17.04 -25.60
CA LEU A 185 0.56 -17.32 -26.11
C LEU A 185 0.98 -18.75 -25.75
N ASP A 186 1.50 -19.47 -26.74
CA ASP A 186 2.08 -20.79 -26.52
C ASP A 186 3.35 -20.74 -25.67
N TRP A 187 3.56 -21.80 -24.88
CA TRP A 187 4.79 -22.00 -24.10
C TRP A 187 5.95 -22.43 -25.01
N THR A 188 6.49 -21.47 -25.75
CA THR A 188 7.76 -21.63 -26.47
C THR A 188 8.93 -21.31 -25.55
N PHE A 189 10.15 -21.73 -25.91
CA PHE A 189 11.35 -21.41 -25.13
C PHE A 189 11.55 -19.90 -24.95
N LEU A 190 11.31 -19.11 -26.01
CA LEU A 190 11.46 -17.64 -25.94
C LEU A 190 10.40 -16.99 -25.05
N ASN A 191 9.14 -17.44 -25.15
CA ASN A 191 8.08 -16.96 -24.26
C ASN A 191 8.35 -17.38 -22.80
N SER A 192 8.95 -18.56 -22.58
CA SER A 192 9.38 -19.02 -21.26
C SER A 192 10.52 -18.15 -20.70
N CYS A 193 11.50 -17.78 -21.52
CA CYS A 193 12.56 -16.84 -21.13
C CYS A 193 12.00 -15.46 -20.77
N ALA A 194 11.06 -14.94 -21.57
CA ALA A 194 10.39 -13.67 -21.28
C ALA A 194 9.58 -13.74 -19.97
N TYR A 195 8.86 -14.83 -19.74
CA TYR A 195 8.15 -15.10 -18.49
C TYR A 195 9.12 -15.13 -17.29
N VAL A 196 10.20 -15.92 -17.36
CA VAL A 196 11.19 -16.01 -16.28
C VAL A 196 11.84 -14.64 -16.06
N PHE A 197 12.23 -13.92 -17.11
CA PHE A 197 12.79 -12.58 -16.99
C PHE A 197 11.82 -11.63 -16.26
N ALA A 198 10.55 -11.58 -16.67
CA ALA A 198 9.54 -10.74 -16.02
C ALA A 198 9.29 -11.13 -14.56
N ALA A 199 9.35 -12.42 -14.23
CA ALA A 199 9.19 -12.92 -12.88
C ALA A 199 10.40 -12.59 -11.98
N LEU A 200 11.63 -12.75 -12.48
CA LEU A 200 12.86 -12.47 -11.74
C LEU A 200 13.11 -10.97 -11.52
N THR A 201 12.73 -10.16 -12.51
CA THR A 201 12.78 -8.68 -12.45
C THR A 201 11.62 -8.08 -11.65
N THR A 202 10.72 -8.92 -11.14
CA THR A 202 9.49 -8.54 -10.43
C THR A 202 8.57 -7.59 -11.22
N ILE A 203 8.67 -7.58 -12.55
CA ILE A 203 7.74 -6.84 -13.42
C ILE A 203 6.39 -7.54 -13.45
N GLY A 204 6.38 -8.86 -13.70
CA GLY A 204 5.19 -9.69 -13.51
C GLY A 204 3.98 -9.40 -14.42
N TYR A 205 4.18 -9.14 -15.72
CA TYR A 205 3.10 -8.79 -16.67
C TYR A 205 1.86 -9.70 -16.68
N GLY A 206 1.94 -10.97 -16.29
CA GLY A 206 0.75 -11.84 -16.21
C GLY A 206 0.10 -12.26 -17.56
N HIS A 207 0.56 -11.75 -18.70
CA HIS A 207 0.11 -12.15 -20.04
C HIS A 207 0.38 -13.65 -20.36
N ILE A 208 1.34 -14.27 -19.68
CA ILE A 208 1.60 -15.71 -19.68
C ILE A 208 1.76 -16.15 -18.23
N THR A 209 1.00 -17.17 -17.79
CA THR A 209 1.05 -17.69 -16.42
C THR A 209 0.90 -19.22 -16.37
N PRO A 210 1.58 -19.91 -15.45
CA PRO A 210 1.49 -21.35 -15.31
C PRO A 210 0.11 -21.76 -14.79
N LYS A 211 -0.61 -22.54 -15.59
CA LYS A 211 -1.93 -23.09 -15.23
C LYS A 211 -1.84 -24.41 -14.44
N THR A 212 -0.70 -25.10 -14.50
CA THR A 212 -0.49 -26.39 -13.84
C THR A 212 0.10 -26.22 -12.44
N SER A 213 -0.28 -27.10 -11.49
CA SER A 213 0.28 -27.08 -10.13
C SER A 213 1.80 -27.25 -10.11
N LEU A 214 2.34 -28.07 -11.03
CA LEU A 214 3.78 -28.25 -11.18
C LEU A 214 4.47 -26.97 -11.68
N GLY A 215 3.91 -26.30 -12.69
CA GLY A 215 4.47 -25.03 -13.20
C GLY A 215 4.42 -23.91 -12.15
N GLN A 216 3.37 -23.86 -11.34
CA GLN A 216 3.26 -22.95 -10.21
C GLN A 216 4.31 -23.24 -9.15
N GLY A 217 4.52 -24.51 -8.79
CA GLY A 217 5.58 -24.94 -7.86
C GLY A 217 7.00 -24.59 -8.34
N VAL A 218 7.31 -24.84 -9.62
CA VAL A 218 8.59 -24.48 -10.23
C VAL A 218 8.82 -22.97 -10.22
N THR A 219 7.76 -22.18 -10.45
CA THR A 219 7.83 -20.71 -10.38
C THR A 219 8.20 -20.24 -8.98
N ILE A 220 7.59 -20.80 -7.94
CA ILE A 220 7.90 -20.44 -6.53
C ILE A 220 9.39 -20.65 -6.24
N ILE A 221 9.93 -21.82 -6.58
CA ILE A 221 11.35 -22.16 -6.33
C ILE A 221 12.27 -21.23 -7.12
N THR A 222 11.96 -21.00 -8.41
CA THR A 222 12.76 -20.16 -9.30
C THR A 222 12.79 -18.70 -8.83
N CYS A 223 11.65 -18.15 -8.42
CA CYS A 223 11.56 -16.76 -7.93
C CYS A 223 12.23 -16.59 -6.57
N LEU A 224 12.14 -17.57 -5.67
CA LEU A 224 12.75 -17.52 -4.34
C LEU A 224 14.28 -17.30 -4.43
N LEU A 225 14.94 -17.98 -5.37
CA LEU A 225 16.38 -17.84 -5.58
C LEU A 225 16.72 -16.73 -6.58
N GLY A 226 15.94 -16.60 -7.64
CA GLY A 226 16.25 -15.71 -8.74
C GLY A 226 15.99 -14.23 -8.45
N ILE A 227 14.97 -13.87 -7.64
CA ILE A 227 14.70 -12.46 -7.29
C ILE A 227 15.88 -11.85 -6.50
N PRO A 228 16.43 -12.49 -5.45
CA PRO A 228 17.65 -12.00 -4.78
C PRO A 228 18.85 -11.82 -5.72
N ILE A 229 19.07 -12.79 -6.62
CA ILE A 229 20.17 -12.74 -7.60
C ILE A 229 19.97 -11.56 -8.57
N ALA A 230 18.77 -11.40 -9.11
CA ALA A 230 18.42 -10.30 -10.00
C ALA A 230 18.54 -8.95 -9.29
N MET A 231 18.05 -8.83 -8.07
CA MET A 231 18.17 -7.61 -7.26
C MET A 231 19.64 -7.22 -7.03
N LEU A 232 20.52 -8.18 -6.72
CA LEU A 232 21.95 -7.91 -6.55
C LEU A 232 22.62 -7.50 -7.87
N ALA A 233 22.24 -8.14 -8.97
CA ALA A 233 22.73 -7.79 -10.30
C ALA A 233 22.34 -6.36 -10.69
N PHE A 234 21.05 -5.99 -10.54
CA PHE A 234 20.58 -4.64 -10.82
C PHE A 234 21.14 -3.60 -9.84
N LYS A 235 21.38 -3.96 -8.57
CA LYS A 235 22.07 -3.08 -7.63
C LYS A 235 23.48 -2.74 -8.13
N THR A 236 24.25 -3.77 -8.50
CA THR A 236 25.62 -3.60 -9.00
C THR A 236 25.65 -2.79 -10.30
N LEU A 237 24.73 -3.08 -11.22
CA LEU A 237 24.57 -2.31 -12.46
C LEU A 237 24.17 -0.85 -12.18
N GLY A 238 23.29 -0.61 -11.20
CA GLY A 238 22.89 0.73 -10.79
C GLY A 238 24.04 1.54 -10.19
N GLU A 239 24.88 0.92 -9.35
CA GLU A 239 26.10 1.54 -8.80
C GLU A 239 27.13 1.87 -9.89
N LEU A 240 27.27 0.99 -10.89
CA LEU A 240 28.10 1.24 -12.06
C LEU A 240 27.59 2.45 -12.86
N CYS A 241 26.27 2.53 -13.11
CA CYS A 241 25.63 3.69 -13.74
C CYS A 241 25.87 4.97 -12.93
N ALA A 242 25.66 4.94 -11.61
CA ALA A 242 25.89 6.09 -10.74
C ALA A 242 27.34 6.59 -10.80
N THR A 243 28.30 5.67 -10.81
CA THR A 243 29.73 5.97 -10.94
C THR A 243 30.04 6.62 -12.28
N PHE A 244 29.51 6.05 -13.36
CA PHE A 244 29.68 6.59 -14.71
C PHE A 244 29.07 8.00 -14.86
N PHE A 245 27.85 8.22 -14.37
CA PHE A 245 27.21 9.54 -14.43
C PHE A 245 27.94 10.56 -13.55
N THR A 246 28.41 10.13 -12.38
CA THR A 246 29.23 10.98 -11.52
C THR A 246 30.52 11.40 -12.24
N PHE A 247 31.18 10.47 -12.93
CA PHE A 247 32.34 10.77 -13.77
C PHE A 247 32.00 11.78 -14.88
N LEU A 248 30.87 11.62 -15.57
CA LEU A 248 30.42 12.57 -16.59
C LEU A 248 30.12 13.96 -16.02
N VAL A 249 29.49 14.03 -14.84
CA VAL A 249 29.22 15.30 -14.15
C VAL A 249 30.52 15.98 -13.78
N ILE A 250 31.48 15.27 -13.17
CA ILE A 250 32.81 15.81 -12.84
C ILE A 250 33.49 16.34 -14.10
N LYS A 251 33.56 15.53 -15.16
CA LYS A 251 34.22 15.91 -16.41
C LYS A 251 33.58 17.17 -17.00
N THR A 252 32.26 17.25 -17.00
CA THR A 252 31.51 18.42 -17.49
C THR A 252 31.78 19.65 -16.61
N GLU A 253 31.75 19.52 -15.28
CA GLU A 253 31.98 20.66 -14.38
C GLU A 253 33.42 21.18 -14.43
N THR A 254 34.40 20.28 -14.47
CA THR A 254 35.82 20.65 -14.44
C THR A 254 36.31 21.14 -15.81
N ILE A 255 35.90 20.49 -16.91
CA ILE A 255 36.38 20.86 -18.25
C ILE A 255 35.49 21.94 -18.88
N ALA A 256 34.18 21.73 -18.91
CA ALA A 256 33.27 22.63 -19.63
C ALA A 256 32.91 23.88 -18.81
N LEU A 257 32.63 23.73 -17.52
CA LEU A 257 32.28 24.85 -16.64
C LEU A 257 33.47 25.44 -15.87
N ARG A 258 34.67 24.85 -16.01
CA ARG A 258 35.92 25.26 -15.34
C ARG A 258 35.77 25.52 -13.84
N ARG A 259 34.91 24.76 -13.15
CA ARG A 259 34.71 24.87 -11.71
C ARG A 259 35.81 24.14 -10.95
N THR A 260 36.43 24.81 -9.98
CA THR A 260 37.47 24.25 -9.10
C THR A 260 36.90 23.52 -7.89
N GLU A 261 35.71 23.89 -7.41
CA GLU A 261 35.01 23.20 -6.32
C GLU A 261 33.73 22.49 -6.80
N LEU A 262 33.66 21.18 -6.56
CA LEU A 262 32.50 20.35 -6.90
C LEU A 262 31.57 20.25 -5.69
N LYS A 263 30.41 20.93 -5.77
CA LYS A 263 29.37 20.90 -4.73
C LYS A 263 28.16 20.09 -5.19
N HIS A 264 27.56 19.35 -4.24
CA HIS A 264 26.32 18.59 -4.42
C HIS A 264 26.36 17.51 -5.52
N LEU A 265 27.49 16.82 -5.66
CA LEU A 265 27.70 15.83 -6.72
C LEU A 265 26.63 14.72 -6.72
N LYS A 266 26.31 14.13 -5.55
CA LYS A 266 25.24 13.10 -5.44
C LYS A 266 23.87 13.59 -5.91
N LYS A 267 23.51 14.82 -5.57
CA LYS A 267 22.24 15.44 -6.00
C LYS A 267 22.23 15.65 -7.52
N LYS A 268 23.35 16.12 -8.11
CA LYS A 268 23.48 16.27 -9.57
C LYS A 268 23.39 14.92 -10.28
N THR A 269 24.09 13.90 -9.79
CA THR A 269 24.03 12.53 -10.33
C THR A 269 22.58 12.01 -10.31
N PHE A 270 21.84 12.22 -9.22
CA PHE A 270 20.42 11.86 -9.14
C PHE A 270 19.58 12.54 -10.23
N PHE A 271 19.72 13.85 -10.42
CA PHE A 271 18.99 14.57 -11.48
C PHE A 271 19.37 14.13 -12.89
N VAL A 272 20.65 13.84 -13.13
CA VAL A 272 21.13 13.31 -14.42
C VAL A 272 20.52 11.93 -14.67
N ALA A 273 20.50 11.04 -13.68
CA ALA A 273 19.90 9.72 -13.81
C ALA A 273 18.39 9.81 -14.11
N CYS A 274 17.65 10.68 -13.41
CA CYS A 274 16.23 10.93 -13.70
C CYS A 274 16.01 11.48 -15.11
N LEU A 275 16.84 12.43 -15.55
CA LEU A 275 16.75 12.98 -16.92
C LEU A 275 17.02 11.90 -17.97
N LEU A 276 18.05 11.07 -17.78
CA LEU A 276 18.38 9.98 -18.68
C LEU A 276 17.28 8.91 -18.73
N LEU A 277 16.62 8.62 -17.61
CA LEU A 277 15.46 7.73 -17.59
C LEU A 277 14.29 8.32 -18.40
N ILE A 278 13.99 9.61 -18.23
CA ILE A 278 12.93 10.28 -19.01
C ILE A 278 13.25 10.23 -20.51
N VAL A 279 14.50 10.53 -20.89
CA VAL A 279 14.96 10.43 -22.29
C VAL A 279 14.87 8.99 -22.81
N LEU A 280 15.22 8.00 -21.99
CA LEU A 280 15.09 6.59 -22.37
C LEU A 280 13.62 6.22 -22.61
N ILE A 281 12.72 6.59 -21.70
CA ILE A 281 11.28 6.32 -21.82
C ILE A 281 10.69 7.00 -23.08
N THR A 282 11.07 8.24 -23.37
CA THR A 282 10.56 8.93 -24.57
C THR A 282 11.09 8.32 -25.86
N LEU A 283 12.39 8.01 -25.95
CA LEU A 283 12.98 7.34 -27.12
C LEU A 283 12.39 5.95 -27.34
N ALA A 284 12.20 5.18 -26.25
CA ALA A 284 11.60 3.85 -26.32
C ALA A 284 10.10 3.92 -26.68
N SER A 285 9.37 4.96 -26.24
CA SER A 285 8.00 5.18 -26.69
C SER A 285 7.94 5.49 -28.19
N VAL A 286 8.81 6.36 -28.71
CA VAL A 286 8.87 6.64 -30.15
C VAL A 286 9.16 5.37 -30.95
N SER A 287 10.03 4.48 -30.47
CA SER A 287 10.30 3.21 -31.18
C SER A 287 9.07 2.29 -31.22
N THR A 288 8.23 2.27 -30.18
CA THR A 288 7.01 1.44 -30.17
C THR A 288 5.95 1.87 -31.18
N ILE A 289 5.93 3.13 -31.61
CA ILE A 289 5.06 3.60 -32.70
C ILE A 289 5.37 2.85 -33.99
N PHE A 290 6.65 2.62 -34.28
CA PHE A 290 7.08 1.92 -35.50
C PHE A 290 7.04 0.40 -35.35
N LEU A 291 7.28 -0.12 -34.14
CA LEU A 291 7.44 -1.55 -33.91
C LEU A 291 6.13 -2.28 -33.57
N GLU A 292 5.23 -1.63 -32.85
CA GLU A 292 3.99 -2.20 -32.30
C GLU A 292 2.73 -1.44 -32.79
N HIS A 293 2.90 -0.32 -33.50
CA HIS A 293 1.79 0.57 -33.92
C HIS A 293 0.98 1.15 -32.76
N TRP A 294 1.59 1.26 -31.59
CA TRP A 294 1.00 1.94 -30.44
C TRP A 294 1.09 3.47 -30.61
N THR A 295 0.18 4.18 -29.96
CA THR A 295 0.30 5.63 -29.80
C THR A 295 1.48 5.97 -28.89
N PHE A 296 1.99 7.21 -29.00
CA PHE A 296 3.08 7.67 -28.15
C PHE A 296 2.74 7.58 -26.65
N MET A 297 1.49 7.82 -26.28
CA MET A 297 1.10 7.79 -24.87
C MET A 297 1.04 6.36 -24.33
N GLU A 298 0.55 5.40 -25.12
CA GLU A 298 0.60 3.97 -24.78
C GLU A 298 2.04 3.49 -24.64
N GLY A 299 2.93 3.89 -25.55
CA GLY A 299 4.36 3.60 -25.44
C GLY A 299 4.99 4.18 -24.17
N LEU A 300 4.69 5.44 -23.83
CA LEU A 300 5.17 6.08 -22.60
C LEU A 300 4.70 5.32 -21.35
N TYR A 301 3.41 5.00 -21.31
CA TYR A 301 2.78 4.26 -20.22
C TYR A 301 3.39 2.85 -20.07
N ALA A 302 3.54 2.12 -21.18
CA ALA A 302 4.13 0.79 -21.20
C ALA A 302 5.57 0.79 -20.66
N TRP A 303 6.42 1.70 -21.15
CA TRP A 303 7.82 1.75 -20.70
C TRP A 303 7.95 2.25 -19.26
N PHE A 304 7.12 3.20 -18.84
CA PHE A 304 7.10 3.66 -17.44
C PHE A 304 6.73 2.54 -16.48
N THR A 305 5.60 1.85 -16.73
CA THR A 305 5.12 0.74 -15.88
C THR A 305 6.10 -0.44 -15.88
N THR A 306 6.83 -0.63 -16.98
CA THR A 306 7.88 -1.63 -17.12
C THR A 306 9.10 -1.32 -16.26
N PHE A 307 9.71 -0.14 -16.41
CA PHE A 307 10.94 0.21 -15.69
C PHE A 307 10.71 0.41 -14.19
N THR A 308 9.51 0.85 -13.80
CA THR A 308 9.07 0.92 -12.40
C THR A 308 8.64 -0.42 -11.82
N THR A 309 8.74 -1.52 -12.60
CA THR A 309 8.37 -2.88 -12.21
C THR A 309 6.93 -3.01 -11.69
N ILE A 310 6.01 -2.20 -12.24
CA ILE A 310 4.57 -2.31 -11.96
C ILE A 310 3.97 -3.40 -12.85
N GLY A 311 4.27 -3.34 -14.16
CA GLY A 311 3.95 -4.39 -15.13
C GLY A 311 2.49 -4.85 -15.17
N PHE A 312 1.53 -3.95 -15.45
CA PHE A 312 0.11 -4.32 -15.52
C PHE A 312 -0.24 -5.38 -16.57
N GLY A 313 0.55 -5.47 -17.65
CA GLY A 313 0.41 -6.54 -18.65
C GLY A 313 -0.60 -6.29 -19.77
N ASP A 314 -1.23 -5.12 -19.76
CA ASP A 314 -2.06 -4.60 -20.84
C ASP A 314 -1.22 -4.25 -22.07
N TYR A 315 -0.03 -3.66 -21.87
CA TYR A 315 0.96 -3.41 -22.90
C TYR A 315 2.22 -4.23 -22.65
N VAL A 316 2.44 -5.27 -23.47
CA VAL A 316 3.61 -6.14 -23.38
C VAL A 316 4.32 -6.16 -24.72
N LEU A 317 5.52 -5.57 -24.75
CA LEU A 317 6.39 -5.67 -25.92
C LEU A 317 6.74 -7.14 -26.16
N PHE A 318 6.91 -7.52 -27.43
CA PHE A 318 7.20 -8.90 -27.88
C PHE A 318 5.95 -9.79 -28.04
N ARG A 319 4.81 -9.48 -27.39
CA ARG A 319 3.57 -10.28 -27.53
C ARG A 319 3.11 -10.38 -28.99
N SER A 320 3.04 -9.25 -29.69
CA SER A 320 2.62 -9.21 -31.10
C SER A 320 3.53 -10.03 -32.02
N TYR A 321 4.83 -10.06 -31.72
CA TYR A 321 5.81 -10.82 -32.48
C TYR A 321 5.72 -12.33 -32.24
N SER A 322 5.45 -12.74 -31.00
CA SER A 322 5.20 -14.14 -30.67
C SER A 322 3.93 -14.67 -31.34
N ILE A 323 2.87 -13.85 -31.44
CA ILE A 323 1.63 -14.23 -32.15
C ILE A 323 1.90 -14.38 -33.66
N LYS A 324 2.61 -13.41 -34.27
CA LYS A 324 2.98 -13.49 -35.70
C LYS A 324 3.88 -14.70 -36.02
N LEU A 325 4.72 -15.12 -35.07
CA LEU A 325 5.50 -16.36 -35.20
C LEU A 325 4.58 -17.59 -35.22
N ALA A 326 3.62 -17.67 -34.28
CA ALA A 326 2.68 -18.79 -34.22
C ALA A 326 1.82 -18.92 -35.49
N GLN A 327 1.54 -17.78 -36.15
CA GLN A 327 0.83 -17.72 -37.43
C GLN A 327 1.71 -18.10 -38.63
N GLY A 328 3.03 -18.24 -38.45
CA GLY A 328 3.98 -18.60 -39.52
C GLY A 328 4.45 -17.42 -40.38
N ASP A 329 4.11 -16.18 -40.02
CA ASP A 329 4.44 -14.98 -40.80
C ASP A 329 5.91 -14.56 -40.69
N ILE A 330 6.61 -15.02 -39.66
CA ILE A 330 7.95 -14.54 -39.28
C ILE A 330 8.87 -15.75 -39.02
N SER A 331 10.15 -15.62 -39.39
CA SER A 331 11.17 -16.64 -39.08
C SER A 331 11.72 -16.50 -37.66
N THR A 332 12.01 -17.63 -37.01
CA THR A 332 12.60 -17.72 -35.66
C THR A 332 13.88 -16.88 -35.50
N THR A 333 14.71 -16.76 -36.54
CA THR A 333 15.96 -15.97 -36.49
C THR A 333 15.68 -14.48 -36.36
N SER A 334 14.68 -13.97 -37.08
CA SER A 334 14.29 -12.57 -37.01
C SER A 334 13.63 -12.23 -35.66
N LEU A 335 12.95 -13.19 -35.03
CA LEU A 335 12.42 -13.04 -33.69
C LEU A 335 13.54 -12.93 -32.64
N LEU A 336 14.59 -13.77 -32.75
CA LEU A 336 15.75 -13.71 -31.86
C LEU A 336 16.47 -12.36 -31.94
N LEU A 337 16.69 -11.86 -33.17
CA LEU A 337 17.34 -10.57 -33.38
C LEU A 337 16.52 -9.43 -32.74
N LYS A 338 15.21 -9.39 -33.00
CA LYS A 338 14.31 -8.40 -32.41
C LYS A 338 14.23 -8.54 -30.89
N GLY A 339 14.16 -9.76 -30.36
CA GLY A 339 14.16 -10.03 -28.92
C GLY A 339 15.43 -9.51 -28.23
N LEU A 340 16.60 -9.69 -28.84
CA LEU A 340 17.86 -9.13 -28.33
C LEU A 340 17.84 -7.59 -28.34
N THR A 341 17.31 -6.98 -29.41
CA THR A 341 17.14 -5.52 -29.48
C THR A 341 16.23 -5.01 -28.38
N PHE A 342 15.12 -5.69 -28.08
CA PHE A 342 14.20 -5.31 -27.00
C PHE A 342 14.82 -5.49 -25.62
N ALA A 343 15.63 -6.53 -25.40
CA ALA A 343 16.25 -6.81 -24.10
C ALA A 343 17.15 -5.66 -23.59
N VAL A 344 17.82 -4.93 -24.50
CA VAL A 344 18.74 -3.85 -24.12
C VAL A 344 18.03 -2.71 -23.37
N PRO A 345 16.94 -2.10 -23.89
CA PRO A 345 16.13 -1.14 -23.14
C PRO A 345 15.67 -1.63 -21.76
N TYR A 346 15.27 -2.89 -21.62
CA TYR A 346 14.89 -3.45 -20.31
C TYR A 346 16.06 -3.41 -19.32
N VAL A 347 17.22 -3.92 -19.71
CA VAL A 347 18.40 -3.97 -18.82
C VAL A 347 18.86 -2.56 -18.45
N VAL A 348 18.91 -1.64 -19.42
CA VAL A 348 19.33 -0.25 -19.20
C VAL A 348 18.30 0.51 -18.35
N GLY A 349 17.01 0.35 -18.61
CA GLY A 349 15.97 1.03 -17.85
C GLY A 349 15.90 0.55 -16.39
N LEU A 350 16.00 -0.76 -16.17
CA LEU A 350 16.00 -1.33 -14.82
C LEU A 350 17.27 -0.96 -14.04
N SER A 351 18.45 -0.90 -14.70
CA SER A 351 19.67 -0.43 -14.05
C SER A 351 19.62 1.05 -13.69
N LEU A 352 19.04 1.89 -14.55
CA LEU A 352 18.78 3.31 -14.27
C LEU A 352 17.83 3.48 -13.08
N MET A 353 16.75 2.71 -13.03
CA MET A 353 15.81 2.77 -11.91
C MET A 353 16.46 2.32 -10.60
N SER A 354 17.27 1.26 -10.63
CA SER A 354 18.10 0.85 -9.49
C SER A 354 19.07 1.94 -9.04
N CYS A 355 19.73 2.62 -9.98
CA CYS A 355 20.60 3.77 -9.71
C CYS A 355 19.83 4.91 -9.01
N ILE A 356 18.65 5.27 -9.51
CA ILE A 356 17.80 6.32 -8.95
C ILE A 356 17.36 5.96 -7.53
N LEU A 357 16.91 4.73 -7.30
CA LEU A 357 16.51 4.25 -5.98
C LEU A 357 17.68 4.29 -4.99
N THR A 358 18.87 3.86 -5.42
CA THR A 358 20.08 3.90 -4.58
C THR A 358 20.44 5.34 -4.22
N CYS A 359 20.45 6.25 -5.20
CA CYS A 359 20.71 7.68 -4.97
C CYS A 359 19.65 8.33 -4.07
N LEU A 360 18.39 7.91 -4.17
CA LEU A 360 17.29 8.40 -3.34
C LEU A 360 17.47 7.94 -1.89
N VAL A 361 17.76 6.66 -1.66
CA VAL A 361 18.03 6.11 -0.32
C VAL A 361 19.22 6.85 0.32
N ASP A 362 20.33 6.99 -0.41
CA ASP A 362 21.50 7.75 0.02
C ASP A 362 21.16 9.19 0.42
N SER A 363 20.31 9.85 -0.37
CA SER A 363 19.90 11.24 -0.12
C SER A 363 18.98 11.36 1.10
N VAL A 364 18.07 10.39 1.29
CA VAL A 364 17.19 10.32 2.47
C VAL A 364 18.00 10.09 3.74
N ASP A 365 19.02 9.24 3.69
CA ASP A 365 19.90 8.99 4.84
C ASP A 365 20.72 10.23 5.22
N GLN A 366 21.18 11.02 4.23
CA GLN A 366 21.82 12.31 4.50
C GLN A 366 20.87 13.32 5.17
N ILE A 367 19.62 13.40 4.71
CA ILE A 367 18.60 14.27 5.33
C ILE A 367 18.31 13.82 6.76
N ARG A 368 18.26 12.51 7.01
CA ARG A 368 18.07 11.96 8.36
C ARG A 368 19.18 12.37 9.31
N HIS A 369 20.45 12.21 8.90
CA HIS A 369 21.61 12.63 9.70
C HIS A 369 21.71 14.15 9.88
N PHE A 370 21.29 14.95 8.89
CA PHE A 370 21.23 16.40 9.03
C PHE A 370 20.15 16.81 10.02
N ARG A 371 18.92 16.27 9.89
CA ARG A 371 17.82 16.54 10.81
C ARG A 371 18.20 16.17 12.25
N ASP A 372 18.77 14.98 12.46
CA ASP A 372 19.11 14.51 13.79
C ASP A 372 20.26 15.36 14.42
N ARG A 373 21.20 15.90 13.62
CA ARG A 373 22.22 16.89 14.06
C ARG A 373 21.65 18.27 14.36
N CYS A 374 20.73 18.77 13.53
CA CYS A 374 20.02 20.02 13.81
C CYS A 374 19.18 19.90 15.09
N TRP A 375 18.58 18.73 15.33
CA TRP A 375 17.81 18.45 16.53
C TRP A 375 18.67 18.35 17.79
N SER A 376 19.93 17.90 17.68
CA SER A 376 20.88 17.90 18.81
C SER A 376 21.50 19.26 19.09
N CYS A 377 21.67 20.13 18.08
CA CYS A 377 22.30 21.45 18.25
C CYS A 377 21.33 22.57 18.63
N CYS A 378 20.01 22.33 18.63
CA CYS A 378 18.99 23.33 19.00
C CYS A 378 18.05 22.81 20.10
N PRO A 379 18.52 22.66 21.35
CA PRO A 379 17.64 22.36 22.49
C PRO A 379 16.60 23.48 22.75
N SER A 380 16.85 24.70 22.26
CA SER A 380 15.94 25.85 22.39
C SER A 380 14.65 25.72 21.55
N LEU A 381 14.66 24.95 20.46
CA LEU A 381 13.46 24.71 19.64
C LEU A 381 12.49 23.73 20.32
N ILE A 382 13.01 22.73 21.04
CA ILE A 382 12.22 21.86 21.92
C ILE A 382 11.55 22.70 23.02
N PHE A 383 12.26 23.69 23.56
CA PHE A 383 11.73 24.57 24.60
C PHE A 383 10.67 25.54 24.05
N HIS A 384 10.84 26.09 22.85
CA HIS A 384 9.85 26.99 22.25
C HIS A 384 8.58 26.27 21.78
N VAL A 385 8.69 25.07 21.20
CA VAL A 385 7.50 24.28 20.82
C VAL A 385 6.75 23.82 22.07
N LYS A 386 7.43 23.40 23.15
CA LYS A 386 6.78 23.14 24.45
C LYS A 386 6.13 24.38 25.06
N ARG A 387 6.76 25.55 24.96
CA ARG A 387 6.26 26.80 25.57
C ARG A 387 5.05 27.38 24.83
N VAL A 388 4.98 27.22 23.50
CA VAL A 388 3.81 27.61 22.70
C VAL A 388 2.61 26.69 22.99
N PHE A 389 2.83 25.40 23.26
CA PHE A 389 1.75 24.46 23.60
C PHE A 389 1.32 24.50 25.09
N CYS A 390 2.22 24.81 26.04
CA CYS A 390 1.85 24.97 27.45
C CYS A 390 1.14 26.29 27.77
N HIS A 391 1.19 27.30 26.89
CA HIS A 391 0.55 28.59 27.17
C HIS A 391 -0.98 28.52 27.13
N ASN A 392 -1.57 27.51 26.48
CA ASN A 392 -3.01 27.32 26.42
C ASN A 392 -3.61 26.60 27.65
N VAL A 393 -2.80 26.05 28.55
CA VAL A 393 -3.28 25.41 29.79
C VAL A 393 -3.22 26.36 30.99
N ALA A 394 -2.29 27.31 31.01
CA ALA A 394 -2.18 28.26 32.13
C ALA A 394 -3.25 29.38 32.10
N GLN A 395 -3.98 29.54 30.99
CA GLN A 395 -5.00 30.60 30.86
C GLN A 395 -6.42 30.13 31.20
N SER A 396 -6.69 28.81 31.27
CA SER A 396 -7.97 28.27 31.77
C SER A 396 -8.04 28.26 33.30
N ASP A 397 -6.92 28.02 33.98
CA ASP A 397 -6.89 27.84 35.44
C ASP A 397 -6.96 29.17 36.22
N ILE A 398 -6.64 30.30 35.59
CA ILE A 398 -6.67 31.63 36.23
C ILE A 398 -8.09 32.24 36.17
N SER A 399 -8.94 31.80 35.25
CA SER A 399 -10.35 32.25 35.18
C SER A 399 -11.29 31.51 36.14
N GLU A 400 -10.98 30.27 36.52
CA GLU A 400 -11.80 29.51 37.49
C GLU A 400 -11.42 29.81 38.95
N GLY A 401 -10.16 30.16 39.23
CA GLY A 401 -9.71 30.49 40.60
C GLY A 401 -10.19 31.85 41.13
N ARG A 402 -10.70 32.75 40.28
CA ARG A 402 -11.15 34.09 40.70
C ARG A 402 -12.66 34.16 41.00
N ASN A 403 -13.44 33.15 40.60
CA ASN A 403 -14.90 33.11 40.85
C ASN A 403 -15.27 32.36 42.16
N HIS A 404 -14.30 31.71 42.82
CA HIS A 404 -14.55 30.95 44.05
C HIS A 404 -14.25 31.72 45.36
N GLU A 405 -13.54 32.85 45.31
CA GLU A 405 -13.25 33.66 46.51
C GLU A 405 -14.30 34.77 46.79
N GLU A 406 -15.21 35.08 45.86
CA GLU A 406 -16.23 36.13 46.07
C GLU A 406 -17.58 35.63 46.64
N ASN A 407 -17.78 34.31 46.82
CA ASN A 407 -19.08 33.75 47.25
C ASN A 407 -19.13 33.15 48.67
N GLU A 408 -18.06 33.27 49.49
CA GLU A 408 -18.08 32.84 50.91
C GLU A 408 -18.26 33.98 51.93
N SER A 409 -18.69 35.17 51.49
CA SER A 409 -18.95 36.30 52.40
C SER A 409 -20.36 36.90 52.25
N CYS A 410 -21.39 36.06 52.36
CA CYS A 410 -22.74 36.50 52.78
C CYS A 410 -23.62 35.28 53.08
N HIS A 411 -23.77 34.93 54.36
CA HIS A 411 -25.05 34.67 55.03
C HIS A 411 -24.80 34.04 56.42
N VAL A 412 -24.99 34.89 57.43
CA VAL A 412 -25.49 34.71 58.81
C VAL A 412 -25.40 33.32 59.44
#